data_AF-A0A6I6NGK5-F1
#
_entry.id   AF-A0A6I6NGK5-F1
#
_cell.length_a   1.000
_cell.length_b   1.000
_cell.length_c   1.000
_cell.angle_alpha   90.00
_cell.angle_beta   90.00
_cell.angle_gamma   90.00
#
_symmetry.space_group_name_H-M   'P 1'
#
loop_
_entity.id
_entity.type
_entity.pdbx_description
1 polymer ?
#
loop_
_entity_poly.entity_id
_entity_poly.type
_entity_poly.pdbx_seq_one_letter_code
_entity_poly.pdbx_strand_id
1 'polypeptide(L)'
;MSAVPGPRVQAAPEAPAQWHRVLTLLADVSLFIGTRSVWTQAATHRPALAAVISVCYASILVTGVLALTVRRARSLARLDLVVLVTAIALALCTWALNHAGGDEAVLTTQAAREIMGGHQVYDHPWPWLFHLPGVALTATTTGGYDFTYGYPPLAPLLTLPFLWLGHNGTPATLAATLVLIVCAVTLWRLLPTPWRSAATMTCLGFGFLPMYARQGYPAIAGLALLVPVVVGWPRLGAGGRLGRSGIARAACLGAACAAQQLPWFLTPFLLAGVYAMRRGELSGREAARVVLRIAGIAVLTWLLINAYFIVTEPGPWLRGIALPLTQGAVLHGQGLVGISLYFTHGSDRLDWYGHASMLLAAALLALFVLFVRRLGPAATVLPWCAFYLATRSQDGYYLMMTPLWLAAAITVPLSEFSGAWQPRPRWLTARRRKPVLAGAVVLLVLPALVSATLAATGKPPLRMDVKAARHASAGSLSTLTVKVTNTGADALTPHYMLTTGQGMSKYWSLAHGPATIPAHSTATVVLRAPGGQYPLPTKKSTHFRLRAFTATPQTLSTWDVQRAKLSLKG
;
A
#
# COMPACT_ATOMS: atom_id res chain seq x y z
N MET A 1 -58.99 22.56 -39.49
CA MET A 1 -58.65 22.76 -38.08
C MET A 1 -57.20 22.36 -37.86
N SER A 2 -56.33 23.35 -37.67
CA SER A 2 -54.88 23.16 -37.53
C SER A 2 -54.55 22.95 -36.05
N ALA A 3 -53.91 21.83 -35.70
CA ALA A 3 -53.53 21.51 -34.33
C ALA A 3 -52.31 22.36 -33.93
N VAL A 4 -52.53 23.32 -33.02
CA VAL A 4 -51.47 24.13 -32.41
C VAL A 4 -50.60 23.22 -31.52
N PRO A 5 -49.26 23.20 -31.68
CA PRO A 5 -48.38 22.50 -30.76
C PRO A 5 -48.45 23.18 -29.38
N GLY A 6 -48.91 22.45 -28.37
CA GLY A 6 -48.90 22.94 -26.99
C GLY A 6 -47.49 23.31 -26.52
N PRO A 7 -47.34 24.31 -25.64
CA PRO A 7 -46.04 24.73 -25.13
C PRO A 7 -45.34 23.56 -24.42
N ARG A 8 -44.12 23.23 -24.87
CA ARG A 8 -43.22 22.31 -24.15
C ARG A 8 -43.03 22.86 -22.73
N VAL A 9 -43.63 22.20 -21.74
CA VAL A 9 -43.33 22.43 -20.33
C VAL A 9 -41.83 22.20 -20.14
N GLN A 10 -41.06 23.29 -20.05
CA GLN A 10 -39.67 23.24 -19.65
C GLN A 10 -39.65 22.74 -18.21
N ALA A 11 -39.33 21.46 -18.01
CA ALA A 11 -39.11 20.90 -16.69
C ALA A 11 -38.17 21.82 -15.91
N ALA A 12 -38.60 22.26 -14.73
CA ALA A 12 -37.82 23.15 -13.88
C ALA A 12 -36.41 22.57 -13.68
N PRO A 13 -35.35 23.40 -13.74
CA PRO A 13 -34.00 22.92 -13.61
C PRO A 13 -33.82 22.19 -12.28
N GLU A 14 -33.44 20.91 -12.35
CA GLU A 14 -33.27 20.06 -11.18
C GLU A 14 -32.19 20.65 -10.26
N ALA A 15 -32.59 20.95 -9.02
CA ALA A 15 -31.70 21.43 -8.00
C ALA A 15 -30.67 20.34 -7.65
N PRO A 16 -29.39 20.69 -7.39
CA PRO A 16 -28.42 19.69 -6.96
C PRO A 16 -28.84 19.06 -5.63
N ALA A 17 -28.67 17.75 -5.52
CA ALA A 17 -28.87 17.05 -4.26
C ALA A 17 -27.88 17.59 -3.19
N GLN A 18 -28.31 17.71 -1.95
CA GLN A 18 -27.50 18.30 -0.87
C GLN A 18 -26.18 17.54 -0.64
N TRP A 19 -26.21 16.22 -0.71
CA TRP A 19 -25.01 15.39 -0.56
C TRP A 19 -23.98 15.63 -1.68
N HIS A 20 -24.41 15.98 -2.91
CA HIS A 20 -23.48 16.34 -4.00
C HIS A 20 -22.71 17.61 -3.60
N ARG A 21 -23.40 18.63 -3.08
CA ARG A 21 -22.75 19.86 -2.58
C ARG A 21 -21.75 19.56 -1.47
N VAL A 22 -22.13 18.71 -0.53
CA VAL A 22 -21.26 18.28 0.57
C VAL A 22 -20.00 17.60 0.02
N LEU A 23 -20.12 16.71 -0.95
CA LEU A 23 -18.95 16.05 -1.56
C LEU A 23 -18.04 17.02 -2.31
N THR A 24 -18.60 17.97 -3.07
CA THR A 24 -17.80 19.01 -3.74
C THR A 24 -17.07 19.88 -2.70
N LEU A 25 -17.76 20.31 -1.65
CA LEU A 25 -17.17 21.10 -0.57
C LEU A 25 -16.08 20.32 0.19
N LEU A 26 -16.30 19.03 0.49
CA LEU A 26 -15.30 18.19 1.14
C LEU A 26 -14.06 17.98 0.26
N ALA A 27 -14.23 17.89 -1.07
CA ALA A 27 -13.11 17.87 -1.99
C ALA A 27 -12.31 19.18 -1.92
N ASP A 28 -12.97 20.35 -1.91
CA ASP A 28 -12.30 21.64 -1.72
C ASP A 28 -11.56 21.72 -0.38
N VAL A 29 -12.21 21.32 0.72
CA VAL A 29 -11.61 21.29 2.07
C VAL A 29 -10.36 20.39 2.08
N SER A 30 -10.43 19.22 1.44
CA SER A 30 -9.29 18.30 1.38
C SER A 30 -8.08 18.93 0.68
N LEU A 31 -8.29 19.66 -0.42
CA LEU A 31 -7.23 20.40 -1.11
C LEU A 31 -6.68 21.53 -0.25
N PHE A 32 -7.57 22.27 0.43
CA PHE A 32 -7.20 23.41 1.26
C PHE A 32 -6.24 23.03 2.40
N ILE A 33 -6.47 21.89 3.06
CA ILE A 33 -5.65 21.39 4.17
C ILE A 33 -4.18 21.18 3.73
N GLY A 34 -3.96 20.59 2.56
CA GLY A 34 -2.61 20.28 2.06
C GLY A 34 -1.88 21.45 1.41
N THR A 35 -2.60 22.47 0.93
CA THR A 35 -2.01 23.51 0.07
C THR A 35 -1.03 24.43 0.81
N ARG A 36 -1.21 24.65 2.12
CA ARG A 36 -0.42 25.62 2.90
C ARG A 36 1.06 25.26 2.94
N SER A 37 1.38 24.00 3.27
CA SER A 37 2.76 23.54 3.41
C SER A 37 3.52 23.64 2.08
N VAL A 38 2.85 23.28 0.98
CA VAL A 38 3.40 23.35 -0.38
C VAL A 38 3.64 24.80 -0.79
N TRP A 39 2.67 25.69 -0.52
CA TRP A 39 2.81 27.11 -0.81
C TRP A 39 3.98 27.74 -0.04
N THR A 40 4.12 27.47 1.26
CA THR A 40 5.23 27.99 2.07
C THR A 40 6.58 27.53 1.52
N GLN A 41 6.70 26.25 1.15
CA GLN A 41 7.92 25.73 0.53
C GLN A 41 8.23 26.43 -0.81
N ALA A 42 7.20 26.62 -1.64
CA ALA A 42 7.33 27.26 -2.95
C ALA A 42 7.69 28.74 -2.84
N ALA A 43 7.08 29.48 -1.91
CA ALA A 43 7.29 30.92 -1.76
C ALA A 43 8.75 31.26 -1.45
N THR A 44 9.45 30.39 -0.72
CA THR A 44 10.85 30.62 -0.35
C THR A 44 11.85 30.32 -1.48
N HIS A 45 11.54 29.38 -2.39
CA HIS A 45 12.55 28.86 -3.34
C HIS A 45 12.12 28.88 -4.82
N ARG A 46 10.82 29.03 -5.12
CA ARG A 46 10.22 28.91 -6.46
C ARG A 46 8.99 29.83 -6.59
N PRO A 47 9.16 31.16 -6.74
CA PRO A 47 8.07 32.13 -6.70
C PRO A 47 7.02 31.93 -7.81
N ALA A 48 7.41 31.45 -8.99
CA ALA A 48 6.47 31.12 -10.07
C ALA A 48 5.49 30.01 -9.66
N LEU A 49 5.98 28.96 -8.98
CA LEU A 49 5.11 27.90 -8.46
C LEU A 49 4.23 28.43 -7.32
N ALA A 50 4.77 29.30 -6.46
CA ALA A 50 3.99 29.94 -5.41
C ALA A 50 2.81 30.75 -5.99
N ALA A 51 3.02 31.48 -7.09
CA ALA A 51 1.97 32.22 -7.78
C ALA A 51 0.86 31.29 -8.32
N VAL A 52 1.23 30.17 -8.97
CA VAL A 52 0.26 29.17 -9.43
C VAL A 52 -0.52 28.56 -8.25
N ILE A 53 0.15 28.27 -7.15
CA ILE A 53 -0.50 27.74 -5.93
C ILE A 53 -1.43 28.80 -5.31
N SER A 54 -1.07 30.09 -5.34
CA SER A 54 -1.96 31.18 -4.91
C SER A 54 -3.23 31.27 -5.76
N VAL A 55 -3.13 31.07 -7.07
CA VAL A 55 -4.31 30.97 -7.96
C VAL A 55 -5.15 29.75 -7.61
N CYS A 56 -4.53 28.60 -7.31
CA CYS A 56 -5.24 27.41 -6.83
C CYS A 56 -5.98 27.68 -5.51
N TYR A 57 -5.36 28.43 -4.59
CA TYR A 57 -5.99 28.87 -3.34
C TYR A 57 -7.26 29.70 -3.60
N ALA A 58 -7.17 30.69 -4.48
CA ALA A 58 -8.32 31.50 -4.87
C ALA A 58 -9.42 30.63 -5.51
N SER A 59 -9.03 29.69 -6.39
CA SER A 59 -9.96 28.72 -6.97
C SER A 59 -10.70 27.94 -5.89
N ILE A 60 -10.01 27.37 -4.89
CA ILE A 60 -10.62 26.55 -3.82
C ILE A 60 -11.64 27.37 -3.01
N LEU A 61 -11.33 28.63 -2.69
CA LEU A 61 -12.26 29.50 -1.96
C LEU A 61 -13.51 29.83 -2.80
N VAL A 62 -13.31 30.15 -4.08
CA VAL A 62 -14.42 30.44 -5.01
C VAL A 62 -15.27 29.19 -5.23
N THR A 63 -14.67 28.03 -5.46
CA THR A 63 -15.41 26.77 -5.62
C THR A 63 -16.14 26.37 -4.34
N GLY A 64 -15.55 26.60 -3.16
CA GLY A 64 -16.22 26.35 -1.88
C GLY A 64 -17.51 27.16 -1.71
N VAL A 65 -17.48 28.47 -2.03
CA VAL A 65 -18.67 29.33 -2.00
C VAL A 65 -19.68 28.92 -3.08
N LEU A 66 -19.21 28.62 -4.29
CA LEU A 66 -20.08 28.23 -5.40
C LEU A 66 -20.77 26.88 -5.14
N ALA A 67 -20.10 25.92 -4.51
CA ALA A 67 -20.67 24.60 -4.18
C ALA A 67 -21.94 24.74 -3.33
N LEU A 68 -21.97 25.74 -2.44
CA LEU A 68 -23.10 26.03 -1.56
C LEU A 68 -24.20 26.86 -2.23
N THR A 69 -23.88 27.65 -3.25
CA THR A 69 -24.80 28.66 -3.81
C THR A 69 -25.38 28.33 -5.19
N VAL A 70 -24.71 27.48 -5.99
CA VAL A 70 -25.18 27.13 -7.35
C VAL A 70 -26.56 26.50 -7.32
N ARG A 71 -27.49 26.94 -8.16
CA ARG A 71 -28.89 26.46 -8.15
C ARG A 71 -29.17 25.25 -9.03
N ARG A 72 -28.24 24.88 -9.94
CA ARG A 72 -28.45 23.84 -10.98
C ARG A 72 -27.45 22.71 -10.83
N ALA A 73 -27.92 21.47 -10.91
CA ALA A 73 -27.05 20.28 -10.82
C ALA A 73 -25.92 20.27 -11.88
N ARG A 74 -26.21 20.73 -13.10
CA ARG A 74 -25.21 20.86 -14.16
C ARG A 74 -24.09 21.86 -13.83
N SER A 75 -24.42 22.95 -13.13
CA SER A 75 -23.41 23.92 -12.71
C SER A 75 -22.51 23.35 -11.62
N LEU A 76 -23.07 22.58 -10.68
CA LEU A 76 -22.28 21.88 -9.66
C LEU A 76 -21.37 20.82 -10.29
N ALA A 77 -21.86 20.08 -11.29
CA ALA A 77 -21.03 19.13 -12.04
C ALA A 77 -19.87 19.78 -12.80
N ARG A 78 -20.04 21.01 -13.30
CA ARG A 78 -18.93 21.80 -13.88
C ARG A 78 -17.96 22.26 -12.82
N LEU A 79 -18.45 22.58 -11.62
CA LEU A 79 -17.62 22.93 -10.49
C LEU A 79 -16.72 21.76 -10.09
N ASP A 80 -17.24 20.54 -10.05
CA ASP A 80 -16.43 19.33 -9.79
C ASP A 80 -15.24 19.18 -10.76
N LEU A 81 -15.39 19.64 -12.01
CA LEU A 81 -14.31 19.64 -12.99
C LEU A 81 -13.26 20.71 -12.64
N VAL A 82 -13.68 21.91 -12.21
CA VAL A 82 -12.76 22.96 -11.75
C VAL A 82 -11.96 22.45 -10.55
N VAL A 83 -12.63 21.82 -9.56
CA VAL A 83 -11.98 21.21 -8.39
C VAL A 83 -10.95 20.14 -8.80
N LEU A 84 -11.29 19.29 -9.79
CA LEU A 84 -10.34 18.30 -10.33
C LEU A 84 -9.13 18.96 -10.99
N VAL A 85 -9.33 19.98 -11.83
CA VAL A 85 -8.23 20.69 -12.50
C VAL A 85 -7.32 21.38 -11.49
N THR A 86 -7.89 22.02 -10.48
CA THR A 86 -7.14 22.63 -9.36
C THR A 86 -6.33 21.60 -8.60
N ALA A 87 -6.90 20.42 -8.32
CA ALA A 87 -6.19 19.32 -7.67
C ALA A 87 -5.01 18.79 -8.51
N ILE A 88 -5.19 18.68 -9.83
CA ILE A 88 -4.12 18.26 -10.75
C ILE A 88 -2.99 19.29 -10.77
N ALA A 89 -3.33 20.57 -10.85
CA ALA A 89 -2.34 21.65 -10.81
C ALA A 89 -1.52 21.61 -9.51
N LEU A 90 -2.19 21.47 -8.35
CA LEU A 90 -1.52 21.33 -7.06
C LEU A 90 -0.63 20.08 -6.98
N ALA A 91 -1.07 18.94 -7.51
CA ALA A 91 -0.27 17.72 -7.53
C ALA A 91 1.01 17.90 -8.37
N LEU A 92 0.91 18.53 -9.53
CA LEU A 92 2.06 18.83 -10.42
C LEU A 92 3.00 19.87 -9.80
N CYS A 93 2.48 20.94 -9.19
CA CYS A 93 3.32 21.91 -8.46
C CYS A 93 4.06 21.25 -7.30
N THR A 94 3.38 20.38 -6.55
CA THR A 94 4.01 19.66 -5.42
C THR A 94 5.06 18.67 -5.91
N TRP A 95 4.83 17.98 -7.04
CA TRP A 95 5.83 17.15 -7.68
C TRP A 95 7.04 17.99 -8.12
N ALA A 96 6.83 19.11 -8.81
CA ALA A 96 7.93 19.97 -9.25
C ALA A 96 8.83 20.44 -8.09
N LEU A 97 8.26 20.68 -6.90
CA LEU A 97 9.01 21.02 -5.69
C LEU A 97 9.73 19.82 -5.05
N ASN A 98 9.16 18.61 -5.17
CA ASN A 98 9.55 17.42 -4.40
C ASN A 98 9.65 16.16 -5.29
N HIS A 99 10.38 16.25 -6.41
CA HIS A 99 10.46 15.19 -7.43
C HIS A 99 11.62 14.20 -7.23
N ALA A 100 12.48 14.42 -6.22
CA ALA A 100 13.65 13.57 -5.98
C ALA A 100 13.27 12.10 -5.71
N GLY A 101 12.12 11.87 -5.07
CA GLY A 101 11.61 10.56 -4.71
C GLY A 101 12.37 9.90 -3.57
N GLY A 102 12.07 8.62 -3.36
CA GLY A 102 12.68 7.77 -2.33
C GLY A 102 13.40 6.58 -2.94
N ASP A 103 13.61 5.55 -2.14
CA ASP A 103 14.19 4.26 -2.54
C ASP A 103 13.46 3.64 -3.73
N GLU A 104 12.13 3.60 -3.66
CA GLU A 104 11.29 3.01 -4.70
C GLU A 104 11.43 3.71 -6.05
N ALA A 105 11.49 5.05 -6.06
CA ALA A 105 11.70 5.82 -7.27
C ALA A 105 13.09 5.60 -7.86
N VAL A 106 14.13 5.59 -7.02
CA VAL A 106 15.51 5.45 -7.48
C VAL A 106 15.76 4.03 -8.01
N LEU A 107 15.24 3.00 -7.34
CA LEU A 107 15.27 1.61 -7.82
C LEU A 107 14.48 1.45 -9.13
N THR A 108 13.29 2.04 -9.23
CA THR A 108 12.46 1.96 -10.45
C THR A 108 13.13 2.66 -11.64
N THR A 109 13.74 3.84 -11.43
CA THR A 109 14.52 4.50 -12.49
C THR A 109 15.75 3.68 -12.88
N GLN A 110 16.46 3.08 -11.92
CA GLN A 110 17.62 2.24 -12.23
C GLN A 110 17.20 1.01 -13.04
N ALA A 111 16.15 0.30 -12.62
CA ALA A 111 15.60 -0.82 -13.37
C ALA A 111 15.21 -0.41 -14.80
N ALA A 112 14.57 0.75 -14.98
CA ALA A 112 14.25 1.26 -16.32
C ALA A 112 15.51 1.51 -17.17
N ARG A 113 16.60 2.00 -16.59
CA ARG A 113 17.88 2.19 -17.30
C ARG A 113 18.51 0.85 -17.70
N GLU A 114 18.49 -0.14 -16.82
CA GLU A 114 19.01 -1.48 -17.16
C GLU A 114 18.18 -2.13 -18.28
N ILE A 115 16.84 -1.98 -18.25
CA ILE A 115 15.98 -2.43 -19.36
C ILE A 115 16.37 -1.76 -20.68
N MET A 116 16.56 -0.43 -20.67
CA MET A 116 16.96 0.32 -21.86
C MET A 116 18.34 -0.09 -22.39
N GLY A 117 19.25 -0.47 -21.48
CA GLY A 117 20.58 -0.98 -21.81
C GLY A 117 20.62 -2.45 -22.20
N GLY A 118 19.53 -3.20 -22.06
CA GLY A 118 19.50 -4.65 -22.28
C GLY A 118 20.24 -5.45 -21.20
N HIS A 119 20.43 -4.89 -20.01
CA HIS A 119 21.09 -5.53 -18.88
C HIS A 119 20.09 -6.22 -17.94
N GLN A 120 20.64 -7.05 -17.05
CA GLN A 120 19.88 -7.77 -16.04
C GLN A 120 19.26 -6.81 -15.01
N VAL A 121 17.97 -7.01 -14.70
CA VAL A 121 17.23 -6.20 -13.72
C VAL A 121 17.11 -6.91 -12.38
N TYR A 122 16.74 -8.19 -12.42
CA TYR A 122 16.39 -8.93 -11.21
C TYR A 122 17.61 -9.64 -10.62
N ASP A 123 17.63 -9.81 -9.30
CA ASP A 123 18.76 -10.42 -8.56
C ASP A 123 20.09 -9.64 -8.73
N HIS A 124 19.98 -8.36 -9.14
CA HIS A 124 21.11 -7.47 -9.34
C HIS A 124 21.03 -6.30 -8.34
N PRO A 125 21.97 -6.20 -7.37
CA PRO A 125 21.91 -5.20 -6.31
C PRO A 125 22.57 -3.87 -6.74
N TRP A 126 21.96 -2.76 -6.32
CA TRP A 126 22.46 -1.40 -6.57
C TRP A 126 22.72 -0.60 -5.28
N PRO A 127 23.70 -1.01 -4.45
CA PRO A 127 23.93 -0.42 -3.13
C PRO A 127 24.31 1.06 -3.17
N TRP A 128 24.95 1.53 -4.24
CA TRP A 128 25.38 2.93 -4.37
C TRP A 128 24.20 3.92 -4.40
N LEU A 129 23.01 3.48 -4.83
CA LEU A 129 21.80 4.31 -4.87
C LEU A 129 21.37 4.78 -3.47
N PHE A 130 21.70 3.99 -2.45
CA PHE A 130 21.32 4.22 -1.06
C PHE A 130 22.32 5.10 -0.30
N HIS A 131 23.34 5.60 -0.99
CA HIS A 131 24.20 6.68 -0.49
C HIS A 131 23.59 8.07 -0.76
N LEU A 132 22.57 8.15 -1.61
CA LEU A 132 21.90 9.40 -1.93
C LEU A 132 21.08 9.92 -0.73
N PRO A 133 21.08 11.23 -0.48
CA PRO A 133 20.25 11.81 0.58
C PRO A 133 18.76 11.51 0.37
N GLY A 134 18.08 11.09 1.43
CA GLY A 134 16.63 10.83 1.41
C GLY A 134 16.21 9.44 0.91
N VAL A 135 17.15 8.59 0.49
CA VAL A 135 16.89 7.21 0.08
C VAL A 135 16.91 6.29 1.30
N ALA A 136 15.77 5.65 1.59
CA ALA A 136 15.61 4.76 2.74
C ALA A 136 16.20 3.37 2.46
N LEU A 137 16.66 2.68 3.51
CA LEU A 137 17.14 1.30 3.41
C LEU A 137 16.10 0.34 4.01
N THR A 138 15.79 -0.73 3.29
CA THR A 138 15.02 -1.85 3.84
C THR A 138 15.96 -2.85 4.49
N ALA A 139 15.96 -2.92 5.81
CA ALA A 139 16.76 -3.89 6.55
C ALA A 139 16.14 -5.31 6.53
N THR A 140 16.99 -6.32 6.52
CA THR A 140 16.60 -7.74 6.56
C THR A 140 16.97 -8.38 7.89
N THR A 141 16.23 -9.39 8.33
CA THR A 141 16.47 -10.12 9.59
C THR A 141 17.82 -10.85 9.62
N THR A 142 18.46 -11.01 8.45
CA THR A 142 19.82 -11.53 8.26
C THR A 142 20.92 -10.48 8.49
N GLY A 143 20.58 -9.26 8.92
CA GLY A 143 21.55 -8.19 9.20
C GLY A 143 21.99 -7.38 7.98
N GLY A 144 21.41 -7.66 6.82
CA GLY A 144 21.68 -6.96 5.57
C GLY A 144 20.62 -5.91 5.23
N TYR A 145 20.65 -5.49 3.97
CA TYR A 145 19.64 -4.62 3.38
C TYR A 145 19.27 -5.14 2.00
N ASP A 146 18.02 -4.87 1.59
CA ASP A 146 17.59 -5.07 0.22
C ASP A 146 18.06 -3.90 -0.64
N PHE A 147 18.75 -4.23 -1.72
CA PHE A 147 19.29 -3.29 -2.71
C PHE A 147 18.79 -3.58 -4.12
N THR A 148 17.81 -4.48 -4.26
CA THR A 148 17.37 -5.04 -5.53
C THR A 148 15.97 -4.54 -5.91
N TYR A 149 15.59 -4.69 -7.18
CA TYR A 149 14.23 -4.42 -7.63
C TYR A 149 13.30 -5.60 -7.36
N GLY A 150 12.30 -5.41 -6.50
CA GLY A 150 11.42 -6.48 -6.01
C GLY A 150 10.01 -6.53 -6.63
N TYR A 151 9.79 -5.95 -7.81
CA TYR A 151 8.43 -5.82 -8.38
C TYR A 151 8.32 -6.31 -9.82
N PRO A 152 7.11 -6.68 -10.28
CA PRO A 152 6.82 -6.87 -11.69
C PRO A 152 7.16 -5.62 -12.54
N PRO A 153 7.47 -5.79 -13.84
CA PRO A 153 8.24 -4.81 -14.61
C PRO A 153 7.42 -3.66 -15.20
N LEU A 154 6.10 -3.59 -15.03
CA LEU A 154 5.30 -2.55 -15.69
C LEU A 154 5.70 -1.13 -15.24
N ALA A 155 6.03 -0.93 -13.96
CA ALA A 155 6.43 0.38 -13.47
C ALA A 155 7.73 0.92 -14.12
N PRO A 156 8.83 0.16 -14.22
CA PRO A 156 10.03 0.62 -14.93
C PRO A 156 9.79 0.74 -16.44
N LEU A 157 8.96 -0.13 -17.05
CA LEU A 157 8.56 0.02 -18.46
C LEU A 157 7.82 1.33 -18.72
N LEU A 158 6.91 1.74 -17.82
CA LEU A 158 6.23 3.05 -17.88
C LEU A 158 7.17 4.22 -17.60
N THR A 159 8.32 3.97 -16.98
CA THR A 159 9.33 4.98 -16.66
C THR A 159 10.28 5.25 -17.83
N LEU A 160 10.46 4.28 -18.75
CA LEU A 160 11.35 4.39 -19.92
C LEU A 160 11.19 5.71 -20.71
N PRO A 161 9.97 6.18 -21.07
CA PRO A 161 9.81 7.40 -21.86
C PRO A 161 10.25 8.68 -21.15
N PHE A 162 10.55 8.60 -19.84
CA PHE A 162 10.88 9.73 -18.98
C PHE A 162 12.36 9.75 -18.56
N LEU A 163 13.17 8.79 -19.02
CA LEU A 163 14.59 8.73 -18.65
C LEU A 163 15.39 9.96 -19.10
N TRP A 164 14.93 10.69 -20.12
CA TRP A 164 15.54 11.94 -20.58
C TRP A 164 15.44 13.10 -19.55
N LEU A 165 14.54 13.00 -18.57
CA LEU A 165 14.36 14.05 -17.54
C LEU A 165 15.48 14.08 -16.49
N GLY A 166 16.41 13.12 -16.54
CA GLY A 166 17.63 13.17 -15.75
C GLY A 166 17.87 11.92 -14.92
N HIS A 167 18.31 12.14 -13.68
CA HIS A 167 18.92 11.11 -12.82
C HIS A 167 18.08 10.87 -11.57
N ASN A 168 18.43 9.81 -10.83
CA ASN A 168 17.79 9.43 -9.57
C ASN A 168 16.29 9.12 -9.73
N GLY A 169 15.45 9.45 -8.76
CA GLY A 169 14.04 9.06 -8.77
C GLY A 169 13.14 9.83 -9.74
N THR A 170 13.62 10.94 -10.34
CA THR A 170 12.75 11.88 -11.08
C THR A 170 11.92 11.28 -12.21
N PRO A 171 12.48 10.41 -13.08
CA PRO A 171 11.68 9.74 -14.12
C PRO A 171 10.53 8.92 -13.53
N ALA A 172 10.82 8.09 -12.53
CA ALA A 172 9.82 7.22 -11.89
C ALA A 172 8.76 8.03 -11.13
N THR A 173 9.14 9.11 -10.44
CA THR A 173 8.17 9.95 -9.71
C THR A 173 7.23 10.69 -10.67
N LEU A 174 7.73 11.14 -11.82
CA LEU A 174 6.85 11.73 -12.84
C LEU A 174 5.89 10.67 -13.41
N ALA A 175 6.41 9.51 -13.80
CA ALA A 175 5.60 8.42 -14.35
C ALA A 175 4.47 8.05 -13.38
N ALA A 176 4.78 7.83 -12.10
CA ALA A 176 3.79 7.51 -11.08
C ALA A 176 2.80 8.67 -10.83
N THR A 177 3.26 9.93 -10.85
CA THR A 177 2.37 11.10 -10.70
C THR A 177 1.38 11.23 -11.86
N LEU A 178 1.84 11.05 -13.10
CA LEU A 178 0.97 11.07 -14.28
C LEU A 178 -0.04 9.91 -14.25
N VAL A 179 0.40 8.72 -13.84
CA VAL A 179 -0.48 7.56 -13.67
C VAL A 179 -1.53 7.80 -12.59
N LEU A 180 -1.19 8.46 -11.48
CA LEU A 180 -2.16 8.88 -10.47
C LEU A 180 -3.17 9.90 -11.00
N ILE A 181 -2.74 10.87 -11.81
CA ILE A 181 -3.65 11.83 -12.46
C ILE A 181 -4.61 11.09 -13.40
N VAL A 182 -4.11 10.14 -14.20
CA VAL A 182 -4.94 9.28 -15.06
C VAL A 182 -5.90 8.44 -14.23
N CYS A 183 -5.48 7.93 -13.07
CA CYS A 183 -6.35 7.23 -12.11
C CYS A 183 -7.49 8.14 -11.63
N ALA A 184 -7.19 9.35 -11.18
CA ALA A 184 -8.18 10.31 -10.69
C ALA A 184 -9.19 10.67 -11.79
N VAL A 185 -8.72 10.98 -13.01
CA VAL A 185 -9.57 11.32 -14.16
C VAL A 185 -10.44 10.13 -14.57
N THR A 186 -9.86 8.92 -14.62
CA THR A 186 -10.59 7.69 -14.96
C THR A 186 -11.69 7.43 -13.94
N LEU A 187 -11.38 7.46 -12.64
CA LEU A 187 -12.38 7.27 -11.59
C LEU A 187 -13.46 8.36 -11.65
N TRP A 188 -13.08 9.63 -11.77
CA TRP A 188 -14.01 10.76 -11.91
C TRP A 188 -14.95 10.57 -13.11
N ARG A 189 -14.48 10.07 -14.24
CA ARG A 189 -15.33 9.81 -15.42
C ARG A 189 -16.27 8.63 -15.22
N LEU A 190 -15.80 7.57 -14.56
CA LEU A 190 -16.55 6.33 -14.36
C LEU A 190 -17.59 6.43 -13.23
N LEU A 191 -17.43 7.36 -12.29
CA LEU A 191 -18.42 7.60 -11.24
C LEU A 191 -19.63 8.40 -11.76
N PRO A 192 -20.84 8.13 -11.22
CA PRO A 192 -22.00 8.97 -11.49
C PRO A 192 -21.73 10.41 -11.11
N THR A 193 -22.28 11.36 -11.90
CA THR A 193 -21.99 12.80 -11.78
C THR A 193 -21.94 13.35 -10.36
N PRO A 194 -22.91 13.07 -9.48
CA PRO A 194 -22.91 13.71 -8.17
C PRO A 194 -21.88 13.13 -7.18
N TRP A 195 -21.19 12.04 -7.54
CA TRP A 195 -20.10 11.45 -6.76
C TRP A 195 -18.69 11.81 -7.27
N ARG A 196 -18.58 12.52 -8.39
CA ARG A 196 -17.30 12.71 -9.07
C ARG A 196 -16.24 13.41 -8.23
N SER A 197 -16.64 14.39 -7.42
CA SER A 197 -15.72 15.08 -6.49
C SER A 197 -15.10 14.17 -5.44
N ALA A 198 -15.73 13.04 -5.09
CA ALA A 198 -15.12 12.05 -4.20
C ALA A 198 -13.88 11.39 -4.82
N ALA A 199 -13.81 11.25 -6.15
CA ALA A 199 -12.61 10.78 -6.84
C ALA A 199 -11.45 11.77 -6.68
N THR A 200 -11.72 13.07 -6.87
CA THR A 200 -10.72 14.13 -6.65
C THR A 200 -10.22 14.13 -5.21
N MET A 201 -11.13 14.08 -4.24
CA MET A 201 -10.82 14.07 -2.81
C MET A 201 -9.92 12.88 -2.42
N THR A 202 -10.29 11.66 -2.85
CA THR A 202 -9.56 10.45 -2.46
C THR A 202 -8.24 10.27 -3.22
N CYS A 203 -8.19 10.59 -4.51
CA CYS A 203 -6.98 10.43 -5.31
C CYS A 203 -5.96 11.55 -5.14
N LEU A 204 -6.40 12.79 -4.96
CA LEU A 204 -5.52 13.97 -4.98
C LEU A 204 -5.66 14.86 -3.73
N GLY A 205 -6.87 14.95 -3.17
CA GLY A 205 -7.21 15.84 -2.06
C GLY A 205 -6.49 15.55 -0.75
N PHE A 206 -6.60 14.33 -0.22
CA PHE A 206 -6.01 13.98 1.08
C PHE A 206 -4.47 13.94 1.12
N GLY A 207 -3.79 14.17 0.00
CA GLY A 207 -2.32 14.25 -0.07
C GLY A 207 -1.56 12.92 0.07
N PHE A 208 -2.20 11.87 0.59
CA PHE A 208 -1.59 10.55 0.80
C PHE A 208 -1.16 9.87 -0.52
N LEU A 209 -2.08 9.71 -1.48
CA LEU A 209 -1.76 9.12 -2.77
C LEU A 209 -0.75 9.96 -3.59
N PRO A 210 -0.87 11.30 -3.65
CA PRO A 210 0.16 12.13 -4.26
C PRO A 210 1.53 11.98 -3.60
N MET A 211 1.60 11.78 -2.27
CA MET A 211 2.85 11.49 -1.58
C MET A 211 3.48 10.19 -2.09
N TYR A 212 2.73 9.08 -2.16
CA TYR A 212 3.25 7.81 -2.68
C TYR A 212 3.63 7.87 -4.17
N ALA A 213 2.86 8.62 -4.99
CA ALA A 213 3.23 8.84 -6.39
C ALA A 213 4.56 9.61 -6.51
N ARG A 214 4.80 10.61 -5.66
CA ARG A 214 6.09 11.30 -5.58
C ARG A 214 7.22 10.44 -4.99
N GLN A 215 6.92 9.30 -4.37
CA GLN A 215 7.92 8.30 -4.01
C GLN A 215 8.19 7.29 -5.13
N GLY A 216 7.54 7.43 -6.30
CA GLY A 216 7.71 6.51 -7.43
C GLY A 216 7.12 5.12 -7.18
N TYR A 217 6.18 5.00 -6.24
CA TYR A 217 5.73 3.72 -5.72
C TYR A 217 4.94 2.91 -6.77
N PRO A 218 5.37 1.68 -7.15
CA PRO A 218 4.72 0.89 -8.20
C PRO A 218 3.23 0.58 -7.97
N ALA A 219 2.78 0.51 -6.71
CA ALA A 219 1.38 0.25 -6.39
C ALA A 219 0.41 1.32 -6.91
N ILE A 220 0.89 2.54 -7.21
CA ILE A 220 0.08 3.60 -7.84
C ILE A 220 -0.37 3.17 -9.25
N ALA A 221 0.49 2.50 -10.00
CA ALA A 221 0.14 1.95 -11.31
C ALA A 221 -0.84 0.77 -11.19
N GLY A 222 -0.62 -0.11 -10.22
CA GLY A 222 -1.56 -1.18 -9.88
C GLY A 222 -2.96 -0.63 -9.55
N LEU A 223 -3.05 0.37 -8.68
CA LEU A 223 -4.29 1.06 -8.32
C LEU A 223 -5.01 1.64 -9.54
N ALA A 224 -4.29 2.40 -10.37
CA ALA A 224 -4.86 3.06 -11.55
C ALA A 224 -5.50 2.05 -12.51
N LEU A 225 -4.86 0.91 -12.69
CA LEU A 225 -5.34 -0.18 -13.54
C LEU A 225 -6.47 -0.98 -12.90
N LEU A 226 -6.55 -1.05 -11.57
CA LEU A 226 -7.66 -1.72 -10.86
C LEU A 226 -8.97 -0.90 -10.85
N VAL A 227 -8.92 0.43 -10.96
CA VAL A 227 -10.11 1.29 -11.00
C VAL A 227 -11.12 0.83 -12.07
N PRO A 228 -10.78 0.71 -13.36
CA PRO A 228 -11.75 0.27 -14.38
C PRO A 228 -12.25 -1.17 -14.15
N VAL A 229 -11.47 -2.02 -13.47
CA VAL A 229 -11.87 -3.40 -13.12
C VAL A 229 -12.98 -3.39 -12.07
N VAL A 230 -12.81 -2.58 -11.02
CA VAL A 230 -13.69 -2.53 -9.85
C VAL A 230 -15.00 -1.78 -10.11
N VAL A 231 -14.98 -0.71 -10.91
CA VAL A 231 -16.18 0.09 -11.17
C VAL A 231 -17.26 -0.76 -11.85
N GLY A 232 -18.35 -1.02 -11.12
CA GLY A 232 -19.47 -1.84 -11.57
C GLY A 232 -19.05 -3.29 -11.90
N TRP A 233 -18.07 -3.84 -11.17
CA TRP A 233 -17.56 -5.19 -11.43
C TRP A 233 -18.60 -6.32 -11.42
N PRO A 234 -19.73 -6.28 -10.66
CA PRO A 234 -20.71 -7.37 -10.70
C PRO A 234 -21.34 -7.57 -12.09
N ARG A 235 -21.28 -6.57 -12.96
CA ARG A 235 -21.79 -6.65 -14.35
C ARG A 235 -20.79 -7.25 -15.33
N LEU A 236 -19.55 -7.51 -14.90
CA LEU A 236 -18.50 -8.06 -15.75
C LEU A 236 -18.89 -9.48 -16.24
N GLY A 237 -19.04 -9.64 -17.55
CA GLY A 237 -19.42 -10.92 -18.16
C GLY A 237 -20.92 -11.25 -18.10
N ALA A 238 -21.78 -10.28 -17.74
CA ALA A 238 -23.22 -10.48 -17.64
C ALA A 238 -23.82 -11.06 -18.93
N GLY A 239 -24.80 -11.95 -18.78
CA GLY A 239 -25.40 -12.67 -19.91
C GLY A 239 -24.41 -13.56 -20.69
N GLY A 240 -23.27 -13.91 -20.09
CA GLY A 240 -22.25 -14.80 -20.69
C GLY A 240 -21.30 -14.12 -21.67
N ARG A 241 -21.37 -12.79 -21.82
CA ARG A 241 -20.64 -12.06 -22.87
C ARG A 241 -19.54 -11.17 -22.28
N LEU A 242 -18.34 -11.31 -22.83
CA LEU A 242 -17.21 -10.42 -22.55
C LEU A 242 -17.01 -9.51 -23.77
N GLY A 243 -17.76 -8.41 -23.83
CA GLY A 243 -17.59 -7.40 -24.88
C GLY A 243 -16.23 -6.68 -24.78
N ARG A 244 -15.97 -5.74 -25.69
CA ARG A 244 -14.70 -4.98 -25.74
C ARG A 244 -14.31 -4.35 -24.38
N SER A 245 -15.28 -3.78 -23.67
CA SER A 245 -15.06 -3.22 -22.33
C SER A 245 -14.65 -4.29 -21.30
N GLY A 246 -15.25 -5.48 -21.36
CA GLY A 246 -14.89 -6.59 -20.46
C GLY A 246 -13.48 -7.12 -20.74
N ILE A 247 -13.08 -7.19 -22.01
CA ILE A 247 -11.71 -7.55 -22.41
C ILE A 247 -10.71 -6.51 -21.89
N ALA A 248 -10.99 -5.22 -22.09
CA ALA A 248 -10.13 -4.14 -21.59
C ALA A 248 -9.97 -4.21 -20.05
N ARG A 249 -11.05 -4.46 -19.31
CA ARG A 249 -10.99 -4.64 -17.85
C ARG A 249 -10.17 -5.86 -17.45
N ALA A 250 -10.32 -6.99 -18.15
CA ALA A 250 -9.50 -8.18 -17.88
C ALA A 250 -8.01 -7.91 -18.18
N ALA A 251 -7.70 -7.19 -19.25
CA ALA A 251 -6.33 -6.75 -19.55
C ALA A 251 -5.78 -5.80 -18.48
N CYS A 252 -6.58 -4.83 -18.01
CA CYS A 252 -6.20 -3.96 -16.90
C CYS A 252 -5.92 -4.75 -15.62
N LEU A 253 -6.67 -5.81 -15.32
CA LEU A 253 -6.39 -6.69 -14.19
C LEU A 253 -5.02 -7.38 -14.32
N GLY A 254 -4.72 -7.93 -15.50
CA GLY A 254 -3.40 -8.52 -15.79
C GLY A 254 -2.25 -7.52 -15.69
N ALA A 255 -2.45 -6.32 -16.26
CA ALA A 255 -1.47 -5.23 -16.19
C ALA A 255 -1.27 -4.72 -14.76
N ALA A 256 -2.33 -4.65 -13.94
CA ALA A 256 -2.20 -4.30 -12.53
C ALA A 256 -1.30 -5.31 -11.79
N CYS A 257 -1.54 -6.61 -12.00
CA CYS A 257 -0.69 -7.68 -11.47
C CYS A 257 0.76 -7.64 -12.01
N ALA A 258 0.98 -6.98 -13.15
CA ALA A 258 2.30 -6.79 -13.75
C ALA A 258 2.97 -5.46 -13.33
N ALA A 259 2.29 -4.62 -12.54
CA ALA A 259 2.87 -3.45 -11.90
C ALA A 259 3.37 -3.73 -10.49
N GLN A 260 2.61 -4.51 -9.71
CA GLN A 260 2.88 -4.76 -8.31
C GLN A 260 2.08 -5.98 -7.81
N GLN A 261 2.43 -6.55 -6.65
CA GLN A 261 1.84 -7.78 -6.09
C GLN A 261 0.53 -7.59 -5.31
N LEU A 262 0.17 -6.40 -4.80
CA LEU A 262 -1.09 -6.16 -4.08
C LEU A 262 -2.33 -6.57 -4.91
N PRO A 263 -2.41 -6.30 -6.22
CA PRO A 263 -3.46 -6.83 -7.09
C PRO A 263 -3.62 -8.36 -7.05
N TRP A 264 -2.58 -9.13 -6.73
CA TRP A 264 -2.65 -10.59 -6.60
C TRP A 264 -3.57 -11.03 -5.47
N PHE A 265 -3.72 -10.20 -4.43
CA PHE A 265 -4.62 -10.48 -3.29
C PHE A 265 -6.08 -10.11 -3.59
N LEU A 266 -6.31 -9.09 -4.42
CA LEU A 266 -7.67 -8.70 -4.83
C LEU A 266 -8.24 -9.64 -5.90
N THR A 267 -7.39 -10.15 -6.79
CA THR A 267 -7.79 -10.97 -7.95
C THR A 267 -8.65 -12.19 -7.57
N PRO A 268 -8.29 -13.03 -6.57
CA PRO A 268 -9.10 -14.17 -6.16
C PRO A 268 -10.52 -13.78 -5.72
N PHE A 269 -10.66 -12.67 -4.99
CA PHE A 269 -11.96 -12.18 -4.53
C PHE A 269 -12.82 -11.70 -5.71
N LEU A 270 -12.24 -10.96 -6.65
CA LEU A 270 -12.95 -10.53 -7.86
C LEU A 270 -13.40 -11.72 -8.71
N LEU A 271 -12.52 -12.70 -8.97
CA LEU A 271 -12.87 -13.86 -9.78
C LEU A 271 -13.93 -14.74 -9.11
N ALA A 272 -13.81 -14.97 -7.80
CA ALA A 272 -14.82 -15.68 -7.02
C ALA A 272 -16.18 -14.95 -7.01
N GLY A 273 -16.14 -13.61 -6.90
CA GLY A 273 -17.33 -12.77 -6.93
C GLY A 273 -18.01 -12.82 -8.30
N VAL A 274 -17.23 -12.68 -9.39
CA VAL A 274 -17.75 -12.76 -10.76
C VAL A 274 -18.34 -14.15 -11.02
N TYR A 275 -17.67 -15.22 -10.58
CA TYR A 275 -18.21 -16.57 -10.67
C TYR A 275 -19.57 -16.67 -9.96
N ALA A 276 -19.68 -16.18 -8.72
CA ALA A 276 -20.91 -16.21 -7.95
C ALA A 276 -22.05 -15.43 -8.64
N MET A 277 -21.77 -14.23 -9.15
CA MET A 277 -22.74 -13.42 -9.89
C MET A 277 -23.21 -14.15 -11.15
N ARG A 278 -22.27 -14.64 -11.96
CA ARG A 278 -22.58 -15.31 -13.23
C ARG A 278 -23.25 -16.66 -13.03
N ARG A 279 -22.92 -17.40 -11.98
CA ARG A 279 -23.58 -18.67 -11.63
C ARG A 279 -25.01 -18.47 -11.13
N GLY A 280 -25.33 -17.28 -10.61
CA GLY A 280 -26.70 -16.90 -10.28
C GLY A 280 -27.60 -16.68 -11.51
N GLU A 281 -26.98 -16.32 -12.64
CA GLU A 281 -27.67 -15.98 -13.89
C GLU A 281 -27.59 -17.11 -14.95
N LEU A 282 -26.51 -17.90 -14.94
CA LEU A 282 -26.14 -18.85 -15.99
C LEU A 282 -25.91 -20.26 -15.44
N SER A 283 -25.78 -21.23 -16.35
CA SER A 283 -25.31 -22.57 -15.99
C SER A 283 -23.86 -22.53 -15.46
N GLY A 284 -23.46 -23.56 -14.71
CA GLY A 284 -22.15 -23.57 -14.04
C GLY A 284 -20.99 -23.59 -15.02
N ARG A 285 -21.16 -24.31 -16.13
CA ARG A 285 -20.17 -24.37 -17.21
C ARG A 285 -20.00 -23.02 -17.91
N GLU A 286 -21.09 -22.26 -18.08
CA GLU A 286 -21.05 -20.94 -18.72
C GLU A 286 -20.44 -19.90 -17.79
N ALA A 287 -20.82 -19.89 -16.51
CA ALA A 287 -20.20 -19.03 -15.50
C ALA A 287 -18.68 -19.29 -15.39
N ALA A 288 -18.27 -20.56 -15.35
CA ALA A 288 -16.87 -20.95 -15.36
C ALA A 288 -16.16 -20.49 -16.65
N ARG A 289 -16.78 -20.65 -17.82
CA ARG A 289 -16.21 -20.16 -19.10
C ARG A 289 -15.99 -18.65 -19.11
N VAL A 290 -16.90 -17.85 -18.54
CA VAL A 290 -16.72 -16.39 -18.42
C VAL A 290 -15.50 -16.07 -17.56
N VAL A 291 -15.40 -16.70 -16.38
CA VAL A 291 -14.29 -16.47 -15.45
C VAL A 291 -12.96 -16.93 -16.07
N LEU A 292 -12.93 -18.08 -16.75
CA LEU A 292 -11.75 -18.56 -17.47
C LEU A 292 -11.33 -17.62 -18.59
N ARG A 293 -12.26 -16.99 -19.31
CA ARG A 293 -11.93 -15.96 -20.31
C ARG A 293 -11.32 -14.72 -19.67
N ILE A 294 -11.90 -14.23 -18.57
CA ILE A 294 -11.36 -13.08 -17.84
C ILE A 294 -9.96 -13.40 -17.31
N ALA A 295 -9.80 -14.54 -16.64
CA ALA A 295 -8.53 -15.00 -16.10
C ALA A 295 -7.50 -15.23 -17.22
N GLY A 296 -7.90 -15.85 -18.33
CA GLY A 296 -7.04 -16.09 -19.49
C GLY A 296 -6.53 -14.81 -20.12
N ILE A 297 -7.38 -13.78 -20.28
CA ILE A 297 -6.96 -12.47 -20.78
C ILE A 297 -6.02 -11.78 -19.79
N ALA A 298 -6.35 -11.80 -18.50
CA ALA A 298 -5.50 -11.20 -17.47
C ALA A 298 -4.11 -11.87 -17.41
N VAL A 299 -4.07 -13.21 -17.42
CA VAL A 299 -2.83 -13.99 -17.46
C VAL A 299 -2.06 -13.70 -18.74
N LEU A 300 -2.72 -13.66 -19.90
CA LEU A 300 -2.06 -13.33 -21.17
C LEU A 300 -1.44 -11.94 -21.13
N THR A 301 -2.17 -10.92 -20.66
CA THR A 301 -1.62 -9.56 -20.52
C THR A 301 -0.45 -9.52 -19.54
N TRP A 302 -0.56 -10.20 -18.39
CA TRP A 302 0.53 -10.30 -17.43
C TRP A 302 1.77 -10.97 -18.05
N LEU A 303 1.59 -12.10 -18.74
CA LEU A 303 2.67 -12.80 -19.44
C LEU A 303 3.29 -11.93 -20.53
N LEU A 304 2.51 -11.22 -21.34
CA LEU A 304 3.03 -10.35 -22.40
C LEU A 304 3.91 -9.22 -21.85
N ILE A 305 3.51 -8.61 -20.73
CA ILE A 305 4.30 -7.55 -20.07
C ILE A 305 5.59 -8.13 -19.46
N ASN A 306 5.53 -9.34 -18.92
CA ASN A 306 6.67 -10.01 -18.29
C ASN A 306 7.53 -10.81 -19.29
N ALA A 307 7.12 -10.93 -20.56
CA ALA A 307 7.64 -11.92 -21.50
C ALA A 307 9.16 -11.83 -21.68
N TYR A 308 9.68 -10.60 -21.79
CA TYR A 308 11.12 -10.36 -21.90
C TYR A 308 11.87 -11.01 -20.73
N PHE A 309 11.50 -10.71 -19.49
CA PHE A 309 12.18 -11.20 -18.28
C PHE A 309 11.96 -12.69 -18.02
N ILE A 310 10.81 -13.24 -18.42
CA ILE A 310 10.57 -14.69 -18.37
C ILE A 310 11.56 -15.43 -19.26
N VAL A 311 11.92 -14.84 -20.41
CA VAL A 311 12.83 -15.46 -21.37
C VAL A 311 14.30 -15.19 -21.02
N THR A 312 14.64 -13.95 -20.68
CA THR A 312 16.04 -13.54 -20.46
C THR A 312 16.55 -13.84 -19.05
N GLU A 313 15.67 -13.82 -18.04
CA GLU A 313 16.02 -13.87 -16.62
C GLU A 313 15.06 -14.74 -15.79
N PRO A 314 14.63 -15.96 -16.20
CA PRO A 314 13.51 -16.67 -15.59
C PRO A 314 13.64 -16.90 -14.07
N GLY A 315 14.81 -17.37 -13.62
CA GLY A 315 15.09 -17.60 -12.20
C GLY A 315 15.17 -16.30 -11.40
N PRO A 316 16.04 -15.35 -11.78
CA PRO A 316 16.12 -14.03 -11.17
C PRO A 316 14.78 -13.30 -11.12
N TRP A 317 14.04 -13.26 -12.23
CA TRP A 317 12.71 -12.63 -12.32
C TRP A 317 11.74 -13.24 -11.33
N LEU A 318 11.61 -14.58 -11.28
CA LEU A 318 10.68 -15.24 -10.39
C LEU A 318 11.02 -14.96 -8.92
N ARG A 319 12.30 -15.03 -8.54
CA ARG A 319 12.76 -14.69 -7.18
C ARG A 319 12.52 -13.21 -6.88
N GLY A 320 12.80 -12.32 -7.83
CA GLY A 320 12.63 -10.88 -7.70
C GLY A 320 11.18 -10.47 -7.47
N ILE A 321 10.23 -10.97 -8.27
CA ILE A 321 8.81 -10.64 -8.06
C ILE A 321 8.22 -11.31 -6.82
N ALA A 322 8.82 -12.39 -6.32
CA ALA A 322 8.47 -13.04 -5.06
C ALA A 322 9.22 -12.45 -3.86
N LEU A 323 10.17 -11.54 -4.08
CA LEU A 323 11.04 -10.99 -3.05
C LEU A 323 10.25 -10.36 -1.89
N PRO A 324 9.17 -9.58 -2.12
CA PRO A 324 8.40 -9.03 -1.00
C PRO A 324 7.79 -10.08 -0.05
N LEU A 325 7.62 -11.31 -0.52
CA LEU A 325 7.10 -12.44 0.25
C LEU A 325 8.21 -13.26 0.94
N THR A 326 9.47 -13.13 0.50
CA THR A 326 10.58 -14.03 0.89
C THR A 326 11.80 -13.33 1.47
N GLN A 327 11.93 -12.00 1.30
CA GLN A 327 13.12 -11.21 1.65
C GLN A 327 13.52 -11.22 3.14
N GLY A 328 12.66 -11.71 4.04
CA GLY A 328 12.92 -11.66 5.47
C GLY A 328 13.13 -10.23 5.99
N ALA A 329 12.39 -9.25 5.46
CA ALA A 329 12.52 -7.87 5.90
C ALA A 329 12.13 -7.73 7.37
N VAL A 330 12.81 -6.84 8.09
CA VAL A 330 12.53 -6.60 9.51
C VAL A 330 11.10 -6.08 9.72
N LEU A 331 10.61 -6.30 10.94
CA LEU A 331 9.27 -5.89 11.33
C LEU A 331 9.09 -4.38 11.18
N HIS A 332 8.00 -3.99 10.55
CA HIS A 332 7.67 -2.60 10.36
C HIS A 332 6.17 -2.41 10.10
N GLY A 333 5.59 -1.34 10.65
CA GLY A 333 4.19 -0.98 10.40
C GLY A 333 3.39 -0.64 11.65
N GLN A 334 2.08 -0.49 11.45
CA GLN A 334 1.12 0.04 12.42
C GLN A 334 0.04 -0.99 12.81
N GLY A 335 0.14 -2.21 12.31
CA GLY A 335 -0.78 -3.31 12.58
C GLY A 335 -0.44 -4.07 13.86
N LEU A 336 -0.91 -5.32 13.94
CA LEU A 336 -0.78 -6.17 15.13
C LEU A 336 0.69 -6.48 15.49
N VAL A 337 1.59 -6.42 14.50
CA VAL A 337 3.04 -6.53 14.71
C VAL A 337 3.59 -5.44 15.66
N GLY A 338 2.86 -4.34 15.80
CA GLY A 338 3.12 -3.29 16.77
C GLY A 338 3.21 -3.80 18.21
N ILE A 339 2.50 -4.88 18.57
CA ILE A 339 2.57 -5.50 19.89
C ILE A 339 4.01 -5.95 20.19
N SER A 340 4.60 -6.73 19.28
CA SER A 340 5.98 -7.20 19.40
C SER A 340 7.00 -6.06 19.29
N LEU A 341 6.71 -5.04 18.47
CA LEU A 341 7.62 -3.91 18.27
C LEU A 341 7.64 -2.90 19.43
N TYR A 342 6.51 -2.69 20.11
CA TYR A 342 6.35 -1.58 21.05
C TYR A 342 5.90 -1.96 22.45
N PHE A 343 5.33 -3.15 22.67
CA PHE A 343 4.65 -3.48 23.93
C PHE A 343 5.22 -4.72 24.65
N THR A 344 5.69 -5.76 23.95
CA THR A 344 6.13 -7.03 24.60
C THR A 344 7.64 -7.26 24.63
N HIS A 345 8.45 -6.22 24.37
CA HIS A 345 9.91 -6.31 24.21
C HIS A 345 10.38 -7.27 23.11
N GLY A 346 9.48 -7.77 22.24
CA GLY A 346 9.82 -8.67 21.15
C GLY A 346 9.05 -9.99 21.19
N SER A 347 9.53 -10.96 20.42
CA SER A 347 8.95 -12.29 20.28
C SER A 347 9.94 -13.24 19.60
N ASP A 348 9.93 -14.51 20.02
CA ASP A 348 10.71 -15.63 19.52
C ASP A 348 10.10 -16.31 18.28
N ARG A 349 8.94 -15.82 17.81
CA ARG A 349 8.11 -16.53 16.85
C ARG A 349 7.43 -15.58 15.88
N LEU A 350 8.23 -14.69 15.27
CA LEU A 350 7.73 -13.61 14.42
C LEU A 350 7.08 -14.11 13.12
N ASP A 351 7.52 -15.26 12.60
CA ASP A 351 6.98 -15.84 11.36
C ASP A 351 5.49 -16.16 11.45
N TRP A 352 4.98 -16.35 12.67
CA TRP A 352 3.56 -16.59 12.92
C TRP A 352 2.67 -15.41 12.55
N TYR A 353 3.19 -14.18 12.47
CA TYR A 353 2.47 -13.05 11.87
C TYR A 353 2.24 -13.27 10.36
N GLY A 354 3.24 -13.80 9.65
CA GLY A 354 3.13 -14.16 8.24
C GLY A 354 2.08 -15.25 8.02
N HIS A 355 2.13 -16.32 8.83
CA HIS A 355 1.09 -17.36 8.83
C HIS A 355 -0.30 -16.80 9.13
N ALA A 356 -0.42 -15.94 10.15
CA ALA A 356 -1.69 -15.33 10.53
C ALA A 356 -2.29 -14.49 9.39
N SER A 357 -1.47 -13.70 8.69
CA SER A 357 -1.88 -12.92 7.52
C SER A 357 -2.43 -13.83 6.40
N MET A 358 -1.69 -14.87 6.01
CA MET A 358 -2.10 -15.77 4.94
C MET A 358 -3.35 -16.60 5.29
N LEU A 359 -3.42 -17.08 6.54
CA LEU A 359 -4.61 -17.78 7.05
C LEU A 359 -5.82 -16.84 7.08
N LEU A 360 -5.64 -15.58 7.46
CA LEU A 360 -6.73 -14.60 7.44
C LEU A 360 -7.17 -14.30 6.00
N ALA A 361 -6.25 -14.13 5.05
CA ALA A 361 -6.60 -13.94 3.64
C ALA A 361 -7.44 -15.10 3.11
N ALA A 362 -7.03 -16.34 3.39
CA ALA A 362 -7.78 -17.55 3.02
C ALA A 362 -9.15 -17.63 3.70
N ALA A 363 -9.21 -17.33 5.00
CA ALA A 363 -10.46 -17.28 5.77
C ALA A 363 -11.43 -16.24 5.21
N LEU A 364 -10.95 -15.03 4.89
CA LEU A 364 -11.76 -13.96 4.32
C LEU A 364 -12.24 -14.29 2.91
N LEU A 365 -11.43 -14.98 2.09
CA LEU A 365 -11.88 -15.47 0.78
C LEU A 365 -12.97 -16.53 0.93
N ALA A 366 -12.80 -17.49 1.85
CA ALA A 366 -13.81 -18.51 2.13
C ALA A 366 -15.11 -17.87 2.65
N LEU A 367 -15.02 -16.92 3.58
CA LEU A 367 -16.17 -16.15 4.08
C LEU A 367 -16.83 -15.36 2.97
N PHE A 368 -16.06 -14.70 2.11
CA PHE A 368 -16.57 -13.99 0.95
C PHE A 368 -17.38 -14.92 0.05
N VAL A 369 -16.88 -16.12 -0.27
CA VAL A 369 -17.60 -17.11 -1.09
C VAL A 369 -18.87 -17.62 -0.40
N LEU A 370 -18.81 -17.93 0.90
CA LEU A 370 -19.95 -18.44 1.66
C LEU A 370 -21.05 -17.40 1.86
N PHE A 371 -20.67 -16.12 1.93
CA PHE A 371 -21.56 -15.00 2.27
C PHE A 371 -21.57 -13.91 1.19
N VAL A 372 -21.33 -14.27 -0.08
CA VAL A 372 -21.18 -13.31 -1.19
C VAL A 372 -22.38 -12.39 -1.36
N ARG A 373 -23.59 -12.86 -1.03
CA ARG A 373 -24.81 -12.03 -1.05
C ARG A 373 -24.79 -10.85 -0.09
N ARG A 374 -23.96 -10.92 0.97
CA ARG A 374 -23.80 -9.88 1.98
C ARG A 374 -22.45 -9.17 1.86
N LEU A 375 -21.40 -9.93 1.58
CA LEU A 375 -20.02 -9.45 1.52
C LEU A 375 -19.59 -9.00 0.12
N GLY A 376 -20.43 -9.19 -0.90
CA GLY A 376 -20.17 -8.82 -2.29
C GLY A 376 -19.58 -7.42 -2.46
N PRO A 377 -20.22 -6.35 -1.95
CA PRO A 377 -19.68 -5.00 -2.04
C PRO A 377 -18.32 -4.80 -1.35
N ALA A 378 -17.99 -5.63 -0.35
CA ALA A 378 -16.74 -5.57 0.39
C ALA A 378 -15.57 -6.32 -0.29
N ALA A 379 -15.77 -6.88 -1.49
CA ALA A 379 -14.71 -7.60 -2.23
C ALA A 379 -13.42 -6.78 -2.39
N THR A 380 -13.53 -5.45 -2.46
CA THR A 380 -12.38 -4.55 -2.60
C THR A 380 -11.77 -4.11 -1.27
N VAL A 381 -12.32 -4.52 -0.12
CA VAL A 381 -11.85 -4.16 1.22
C VAL A 381 -11.22 -5.38 1.91
N LEU A 382 -11.91 -6.53 1.84
CA LEU A 382 -11.54 -7.76 2.55
C LEU A 382 -10.08 -8.22 2.34
N PRO A 383 -9.51 -8.20 1.11
CA PRO A 383 -8.14 -8.68 0.91
C PRO A 383 -7.12 -7.93 1.77
N TRP A 384 -7.37 -6.64 2.02
CA TRP A 384 -6.40 -5.78 2.70
C TRP A 384 -6.33 -6.07 4.19
N CYS A 385 -7.42 -6.54 4.81
CA CYS A 385 -7.46 -6.87 6.23
C CYS A 385 -6.37 -7.88 6.65
N ALA A 386 -5.95 -8.77 5.74
CA ALA A 386 -4.87 -9.73 5.97
C ALA A 386 -3.54 -9.03 6.33
N PHE A 387 -3.23 -7.92 5.67
CA PHE A 387 -1.98 -7.17 5.91
C PHE A 387 -1.89 -6.61 7.32
N TYR A 388 -2.98 -6.59 8.10
CA TYR A 388 -2.97 -6.03 9.46
C TYR A 388 -2.20 -6.94 10.41
N LEU A 389 -2.11 -8.21 10.04
CA LEU A 389 -1.43 -9.27 10.75
C LEU A 389 -0.04 -9.54 10.17
N ALA A 390 0.31 -8.98 9.01
CA ALA A 390 1.57 -9.25 8.34
C ALA A 390 2.78 -8.75 9.15
N THR A 391 3.94 -9.41 8.98
CA THR A 391 5.23 -9.01 9.59
C THR A 391 5.65 -7.59 9.18
N ARG A 392 5.31 -7.20 7.95
CA ARG A 392 5.29 -5.82 7.50
C ARG A 392 3.84 -5.38 7.32
N SER A 393 3.26 -4.73 8.32
CA SER A 393 1.87 -4.28 8.32
C SER A 393 1.80 -2.76 8.04
N GLN A 394 2.26 -2.33 6.88
CA GLN A 394 2.29 -0.91 6.53
C GLN A 394 0.87 -0.40 6.22
N ASP A 395 0.47 0.70 6.86
CA ASP A 395 -0.77 1.43 6.57
C ASP A 395 -0.92 1.85 5.09
N GLY A 396 0.21 2.03 4.40
CA GLY A 396 0.30 2.16 2.94
C GLY A 396 -0.56 1.15 2.17
N TYR A 397 -0.56 -0.12 2.58
CA TYR A 397 -1.24 -1.19 1.83
C TYR A 397 -2.76 -1.03 1.76
N TYR A 398 -3.37 -0.39 2.76
CA TYR A 398 -4.82 -0.13 2.80
C TYR A 398 -5.15 1.23 2.22
N LEU A 399 -4.41 2.25 2.66
CA LEU A 399 -4.71 3.64 2.32
C LEU A 399 -4.55 3.88 0.81
N MET A 400 -3.57 3.25 0.17
CA MET A 400 -3.42 3.33 -1.29
C MET A 400 -4.61 2.74 -2.05
N MET A 401 -5.29 1.73 -1.49
CA MET A 401 -6.39 1.03 -2.15
C MET A 401 -7.77 1.64 -1.85
N THR A 402 -7.85 2.68 -1.02
CA THR A 402 -9.11 3.36 -0.65
C THR A 402 -9.93 3.89 -1.84
N PRO A 403 -9.36 4.30 -3.00
CA PRO A 403 -10.19 4.65 -4.15
C PRO A 403 -10.99 3.46 -4.71
N LEU A 404 -10.50 2.23 -4.54
CA LEU A 404 -11.25 1.01 -4.92
C LEU A 404 -12.43 0.77 -3.98
N TRP A 405 -12.31 1.17 -2.70
CA TRP A 405 -13.39 1.06 -1.73
C TRP A 405 -14.50 2.05 -2.07
N LEU A 406 -14.12 3.29 -2.38
CA LEU A 406 -15.03 4.33 -2.86
C LEU A 406 -15.75 3.88 -4.15
N ALA A 407 -14.98 3.38 -5.13
CA ALA A 407 -15.54 2.89 -6.39
C ALA A 407 -16.57 1.78 -6.16
N ALA A 408 -16.27 0.80 -5.30
CA ALA A 408 -17.20 -0.27 -4.96
C ALA A 408 -18.43 0.26 -4.21
N ALA A 409 -18.26 1.10 -3.19
CA ALA A 409 -19.36 1.66 -2.41
C ALA A 409 -20.40 2.39 -3.27
N ILE A 410 -19.96 3.06 -4.34
CA ILE A 410 -20.84 3.82 -5.23
C ILE A 410 -21.44 2.94 -6.34
N THR A 411 -20.67 2.00 -6.90
CA THR A 411 -21.04 1.31 -8.15
C THR A 411 -21.43 -0.15 -7.98
N VAL A 412 -21.36 -0.69 -6.76
CA VAL A 412 -21.59 -2.10 -6.44
C VAL A 412 -22.65 -2.20 -5.33
N PRO A 413 -23.92 -1.87 -5.64
CA PRO A 413 -24.97 -1.87 -4.64
C PRO A 413 -25.26 -3.30 -4.17
N LEU A 414 -25.60 -3.45 -2.89
CA LEU A 414 -25.88 -4.76 -2.29
C LEU A 414 -27.02 -5.51 -2.98
N SER A 415 -27.99 -4.79 -3.55
CA SER A 415 -29.13 -5.36 -4.27
C SER A 415 -28.74 -6.18 -5.50
N GLU A 416 -27.63 -5.85 -6.17
CA GLU A 416 -27.13 -6.63 -7.31
C GLU A 416 -26.74 -8.08 -6.91
N PHE A 417 -26.41 -8.31 -5.64
CA PHE A 417 -26.04 -9.65 -5.16
C PHE A 417 -27.22 -10.51 -4.72
N SER A 418 -28.46 -10.03 -4.80
CA SER A 418 -29.65 -10.79 -4.41
C SER A 418 -29.77 -12.13 -5.16
N GLY A 419 -29.41 -12.12 -6.44
CA GLY A 419 -29.38 -13.28 -7.33
C GLY A 419 -28.08 -14.09 -7.30
N ALA A 420 -27.02 -13.61 -6.63
CA ALA A 420 -25.72 -14.28 -6.66
C ALA A 420 -25.81 -15.72 -6.15
N TRP A 421 -25.13 -16.64 -6.82
CA TRP A 421 -24.96 -17.99 -6.33
C TRP A 421 -24.08 -17.97 -5.08
N GLN A 422 -24.49 -18.74 -4.07
CA GLN A 422 -23.67 -18.98 -2.89
C GLN A 422 -23.75 -20.47 -2.56
N PRO A 423 -22.67 -21.09 -2.07
CA PRO A 423 -22.74 -22.45 -1.57
C PRO A 423 -23.81 -22.56 -0.47
N ARG A 424 -24.61 -23.63 -0.53
CA ARG A 424 -25.57 -23.96 0.54
C ARG A 424 -25.27 -25.36 1.09
N PRO A 425 -24.19 -25.52 1.87
CA PRO A 425 -23.95 -26.75 2.59
C PRO A 425 -25.17 -27.07 3.46
N ARG A 426 -25.61 -28.34 3.48
CA ARG A 426 -26.83 -28.77 4.19
C ARG A 426 -26.82 -28.37 5.68
N TRP A 427 -25.65 -28.37 6.31
CA TRP A 427 -25.45 -27.97 7.70
C TRP A 427 -25.67 -26.46 7.93
N LEU A 428 -25.38 -25.60 6.93
CA LEU A 428 -25.63 -24.14 6.99
C LEU A 428 -27.09 -23.76 6.74
N THR A 429 -27.94 -24.68 6.29
CA THR A 429 -29.36 -24.45 5.96
C THR A 429 -30.35 -24.95 7.01
N ALA A 430 -29.89 -25.54 8.11
CA ALA A 430 -30.75 -26.16 9.12
C ALA A 430 -31.49 -25.14 10.02
N ARG A 431 -32.50 -25.62 10.77
CA ARG A 431 -33.39 -24.86 11.69
C ARG A 431 -32.62 -24.02 12.74
N ARG A 432 -31.35 -24.36 13.01
CA ARG A 432 -30.39 -23.61 13.87
C ARG A 432 -29.37 -22.77 13.07
N ARG A 433 -29.84 -22.04 12.05
CA ARG A 433 -28.98 -21.30 11.10
C ARG A 433 -28.02 -20.30 11.75
N LYS A 434 -28.48 -19.45 12.68
CA LYS A 434 -27.65 -18.38 13.28
C LYS A 434 -26.42 -18.89 14.04
N PRO A 435 -26.54 -19.82 15.01
CA PRO A 435 -25.38 -20.31 15.75
C PRO A 435 -24.41 -21.09 14.87
N VAL A 436 -24.90 -21.83 13.87
CA VAL A 436 -24.03 -22.57 12.93
C VAL A 436 -23.23 -21.62 12.04
N LEU A 437 -23.82 -20.54 11.54
CA LEU A 437 -23.09 -19.54 10.77
C LEU A 437 -22.04 -18.82 11.62
N ALA A 438 -22.36 -18.48 12.87
CA ALA A 438 -21.38 -17.92 13.81
C ALA A 438 -20.23 -18.92 14.05
N GLY A 439 -20.55 -20.20 14.28
CA GLY A 439 -19.55 -21.26 14.42
C GLY A 439 -18.65 -21.41 13.19
N ALA A 440 -19.19 -21.32 11.98
CA ALA A 440 -18.41 -21.37 10.74
C ALA A 440 -17.45 -20.17 10.60
N VAL A 441 -17.91 -18.96 10.97
CA VAL A 441 -17.06 -17.76 10.97
C VAL A 441 -15.91 -17.91 11.97
N VAL A 442 -16.23 -18.34 13.20
CA VAL A 442 -15.24 -18.59 14.23
C VAL A 442 -14.23 -19.64 13.76
N LEU A 443 -14.70 -20.77 13.24
CA LEU A 443 -13.83 -21.85 12.77
C LEU A 443 -12.86 -21.40 11.67
N LEU A 444 -13.31 -20.57 10.73
CA LEU A 444 -12.47 -20.07 9.64
C LEU A 444 -11.42 -19.06 10.12
N VAL A 445 -11.78 -18.19 11.06
CA VAL A 445 -10.90 -17.09 11.53
C VAL A 445 -9.98 -17.54 12.68
N LEU A 446 -10.37 -18.58 13.43
CA LEU A 446 -9.64 -19.06 14.60
C LEU A 446 -8.16 -19.40 14.32
N PRO A 447 -7.78 -20.09 13.23
CA PRO A 447 -6.37 -20.37 12.96
C PRO A 447 -5.51 -19.11 12.79
N ALA A 448 -6.05 -18.07 12.17
CA ALA A 448 -5.38 -16.78 12.02
C ALA A 448 -5.24 -16.08 13.37
N LEU A 449 -6.29 -16.08 14.20
CA LEU A 449 -6.24 -15.51 15.55
C LEU A 449 -5.25 -16.25 16.44
N VAL A 450 -5.26 -17.58 16.45
CA VAL A 450 -4.29 -18.38 17.21
C VAL A 450 -2.87 -18.05 16.77
N SER A 451 -2.61 -18.02 15.46
CA SER A 451 -1.28 -17.68 14.94
C SER A 451 -0.83 -16.27 15.35
N ALA A 452 -1.73 -15.29 15.26
CA ALA A 452 -1.48 -13.92 15.66
C ALA A 452 -1.21 -13.79 17.17
N THR A 453 -1.99 -14.50 18.00
CA THR A 453 -1.81 -14.55 19.45
C THR A 453 -0.49 -15.22 19.81
N LEU A 454 -0.13 -16.33 19.16
CA LEU A 454 1.16 -16.99 19.35
C LEU A 454 2.32 -16.04 19.02
N ALA A 455 2.23 -15.31 17.90
CA ALA A 455 3.24 -14.32 17.51
C ALA A 455 3.38 -13.21 18.56
N ALA A 456 2.26 -12.62 18.98
CA ALA A 456 2.21 -11.48 19.91
C ALA A 456 2.57 -11.84 21.36
N THR A 457 2.32 -13.08 21.78
CA THR A 457 2.63 -13.57 23.14
C THR A 457 3.97 -14.30 23.23
N GLY A 458 4.75 -14.29 22.14
CA GLY A 458 6.14 -14.72 22.12
C GLY A 458 7.00 -13.99 23.15
N LYS A 459 8.05 -14.66 23.62
CA LYS A 459 9.00 -14.06 24.57
C LYS A 459 10.26 -13.65 23.81
N PRO A 460 10.88 -12.51 24.11
CA PRO A 460 12.15 -12.16 23.48
C PRO A 460 13.23 -13.15 23.93
N PRO A 461 13.94 -13.84 23.01
CA PRO A 461 14.91 -14.85 23.39
C PRO A 461 16.22 -14.26 23.93
N LEU A 462 16.53 -12.98 23.65
CA LEU A 462 17.74 -12.32 24.10
C LEU A 462 17.44 -11.28 25.18
N ARG A 463 18.09 -11.42 26.34
CA ARG A 463 18.17 -10.35 27.34
C ARG A 463 19.40 -9.51 27.06
N MET A 464 19.21 -8.21 26.93
CA MET A 464 20.29 -7.26 26.62
C MET A 464 20.44 -6.24 27.75
N ASP A 465 21.68 -5.93 28.12
CA ASP A 465 21.97 -4.85 29.05
C ASP A 465 23.16 -4.03 28.57
N VAL A 466 22.93 -2.73 28.39
CA VAL A 466 23.98 -1.78 28.00
C VAL A 466 24.87 -1.52 29.22
N LYS A 467 26.13 -1.95 29.12
CA LYS A 467 27.14 -1.83 30.18
C LYS A 467 27.97 -0.56 30.05
N ALA A 468 28.24 -0.13 28.83
CA ALA A 468 28.98 1.10 28.56
C ALA A 468 28.54 1.73 27.24
N ALA A 469 28.61 3.05 27.18
CA ALA A 469 28.40 3.83 25.97
C ALA A 469 29.61 4.75 25.77
N ARG A 470 30.17 4.74 24.55
CA ARG A 470 31.25 5.65 24.16
C ARG A 470 30.69 6.68 23.19
N HIS A 471 31.11 7.92 23.39
CA HIS A 471 30.69 9.05 22.57
C HIS A 471 31.72 9.34 21.46
N ALA A 472 31.24 9.66 20.27
CA ALA A 472 32.05 10.29 19.23
C ALA A 472 32.15 11.80 19.48
N SER A 473 31.08 12.40 20.02
CA SER A 473 30.97 13.81 20.38
C SER A 473 29.96 13.98 21.51
N ALA A 474 29.82 15.20 22.04
CA ALA A 474 28.79 15.52 23.05
C ALA A 474 27.37 15.14 22.61
N GLY A 475 27.09 15.12 21.30
CA GLY A 475 25.77 14.81 20.73
C GLY A 475 25.66 13.46 20.02
N SER A 476 26.69 12.61 20.04
CA SER A 476 26.68 11.36 19.27
C SER A 476 27.39 10.18 19.94
N LEU A 477 26.83 8.98 19.77
CA LEU A 477 27.42 7.72 20.22
C LEU A 477 28.31 7.12 19.13
N SER A 478 29.47 6.59 19.51
CA SER A 478 30.34 5.80 18.62
C SER A 478 30.20 4.30 18.86
N THR A 479 30.17 3.86 20.12
CA THR A 479 30.10 2.43 20.47
C THR A 479 29.21 2.15 21.67
N LEU A 480 28.63 0.94 21.71
CA LEU A 480 27.89 0.41 22.85
C LEU A 480 28.47 -0.95 23.24
N THR A 481 28.80 -1.14 24.52
CA THR A 481 29.13 -2.45 25.08
C THR A 481 27.87 -3.04 25.69
N VAL A 482 27.44 -4.20 25.18
CA VAL A 482 26.19 -4.84 25.56
C VAL A 482 26.48 -6.23 26.08
N LYS A 483 25.99 -6.54 27.28
CA LYS A 483 25.90 -7.91 27.77
C LYS A 483 24.63 -8.54 27.20
N VAL A 484 24.76 -9.65 26.49
CA VAL A 484 23.67 -10.33 25.81
C VAL A 484 23.60 -11.76 26.32
N THR A 485 22.45 -12.11 26.90
CA THR A 485 22.16 -13.46 27.37
C THR A 485 21.09 -14.08 26.49
N ASN A 486 21.44 -15.17 25.81
CA ASN A 486 20.47 -15.98 25.09
C ASN A 486 19.76 -16.89 26.09
N THR A 487 18.44 -16.70 26.22
CA THR A 487 17.57 -17.49 27.09
C THR A 487 16.80 -18.56 26.34
N GLY A 488 16.87 -18.56 25.01
CA GLY A 488 16.25 -19.55 24.13
C GLY A 488 17.06 -20.83 24.03
N ALA A 489 16.44 -21.82 23.37
CA ALA A 489 16.98 -23.16 23.17
C ALA A 489 17.91 -23.27 21.94
N ASP A 490 17.85 -22.30 21.02
CA ASP A 490 18.68 -22.29 19.80
C ASP A 490 19.86 -21.33 19.95
N ALA A 491 20.95 -21.62 19.24
CA ALA A 491 22.01 -20.65 19.02
C ALA A 491 21.52 -19.51 18.12
N LEU A 492 21.78 -18.26 18.49
CA LEU A 492 21.24 -17.08 17.79
C LEU A 492 22.37 -16.19 17.28
N THR A 493 22.23 -15.72 16.04
CA THR A 493 23.13 -14.73 15.42
C THR A 493 22.40 -13.37 15.33
N PRO A 494 22.45 -12.54 16.38
CA PRO A 494 21.72 -11.28 16.43
C PRO A 494 22.35 -10.15 15.61
N HIS A 495 21.49 -9.35 15.00
CA HIS A 495 21.85 -8.10 14.33
C HIS A 495 21.18 -6.92 15.04
N TYR A 496 21.97 -5.90 15.38
CA TYR A 496 21.58 -4.89 16.35
C TYR A 496 21.29 -3.52 15.72
N MET A 497 20.24 -2.86 16.20
CA MET A 497 19.88 -1.48 15.82
C MET A 497 19.53 -0.65 17.04
N LEU A 498 19.88 0.63 17.04
CA LEU A 498 19.39 1.60 18.01
C LEU A 498 18.33 2.49 17.36
N THR A 499 17.10 2.47 17.89
CA THR A 499 15.96 3.20 17.32
C THR A 499 15.39 4.19 18.32
N THR A 500 14.83 5.30 17.82
CA THR A 500 14.20 6.36 18.63
C THR A 500 12.74 6.64 18.27
N GLY A 501 12.17 5.85 17.35
CA GLY A 501 10.81 6.04 16.86
C GLY A 501 10.27 4.80 16.15
N GLN A 502 9.32 5.04 15.23
CA GLN A 502 8.61 3.99 14.49
C GLN A 502 9.46 3.36 13.37
N GLY A 503 10.38 4.14 12.79
CA GLY A 503 11.30 3.68 11.75
C GLY A 503 12.47 2.85 12.30
N MET A 504 13.02 2.00 11.44
CA MET A 504 14.26 1.28 11.72
C MET A 504 15.47 2.14 11.35
N SER A 505 16.52 2.05 12.15
CA SER A 505 17.81 2.68 11.84
C SER A 505 18.73 1.69 11.14
N LYS A 506 19.91 2.15 10.70
CA LYS A 506 20.93 1.25 10.17
C LYS A 506 21.44 0.31 11.26
N TYR A 507 21.75 -0.93 10.88
CA TYR A 507 22.45 -1.90 11.71
C TYR A 507 23.78 -1.33 12.24
N TRP A 508 24.04 -1.65 13.51
CA TRP A 508 25.31 -1.43 14.17
C TRP A 508 26.21 -2.63 13.91
N SER A 509 27.47 -2.38 13.53
CA SER A 509 28.41 -3.46 13.24
C SER A 509 28.99 -4.05 14.54
N LEU A 510 29.25 -5.35 14.54
CA LEU A 510 29.93 -6.03 15.63
C LEU A 510 31.43 -5.72 15.56
N ALA A 511 31.94 -4.98 16.54
CA ALA A 511 33.36 -4.64 16.64
C ALA A 511 34.15 -5.67 17.47
N HIS A 512 33.52 -6.29 18.46
CA HIS A 512 34.13 -7.33 19.30
C HIS A 512 33.06 -8.23 19.94
N GLY A 513 33.44 -9.47 20.29
CA GLY A 513 32.54 -10.50 20.82
C GLY A 513 32.08 -11.50 19.75
N PRO A 514 31.37 -12.57 20.16
CA PRO A 514 30.91 -13.60 19.22
C PRO A 514 29.70 -13.11 18.41
N ALA A 515 29.67 -13.46 17.11
CA ALA A 515 28.53 -13.18 16.24
C ALA A 515 27.32 -14.06 16.57
N THR A 516 27.57 -15.30 17.00
CA THR A 516 26.55 -16.27 17.40
C THR A 516 26.65 -16.51 18.90
N ILE A 517 25.52 -16.43 19.60
CA ILE A 517 25.41 -16.66 21.03
C ILE A 517 24.74 -18.02 21.23
N PRO A 518 25.45 -19.03 21.74
CA PRO A 518 24.88 -20.35 22.02
C PRO A 518 23.63 -20.26 22.90
N ALA A 519 22.77 -21.27 22.80
CA ALA A 519 21.61 -21.43 23.67
C ALA A 519 22.00 -21.33 25.15
N HIS A 520 21.18 -20.66 25.95
CA HIS A 520 21.38 -20.50 27.40
C HIS A 520 22.73 -19.88 27.82
N SER A 521 23.44 -19.23 26.90
CA SER A 521 24.77 -18.64 27.16
C SER A 521 24.72 -17.11 27.25
N THR A 522 25.81 -16.52 27.73
CA THR A 522 25.96 -15.08 27.83
C THR A 522 27.26 -14.64 27.20
N ALA A 523 27.19 -13.57 26.40
CA ALA A 523 28.34 -12.95 25.77
C ALA A 523 28.33 -11.43 26.00
N THR A 524 29.51 -10.82 25.97
CA THR A 524 29.64 -9.36 25.89
C THR A 524 30.03 -9.02 24.46
N VAL A 525 29.25 -8.14 23.84
CA VAL A 525 29.50 -7.65 22.49
C VAL A 525 29.75 -6.15 22.50
N VAL A 526 30.63 -5.70 21.61
CA VAL A 526 30.87 -4.28 21.37
C VAL A 526 30.30 -3.94 20.01
N LEU A 527 29.31 -3.05 20.00
CA LEU A 527 28.61 -2.58 18.81
C LEU A 527 29.15 -1.22 18.39
N ARG A 528 29.38 -1.01 17.09
CA ARG A 528 29.82 0.26 16.51
C ARG A 528 28.69 0.89 15.72
N ALA A 529 28.49 2.20 15.93
CA ALA A 529 27.47 2.97 15.25
C ALA A 529 27.70 2.96 13.72
N PRO A 530 26.62 2.95 12.92
CA PRO A 530 26.74 3.05 11.45
C PRO A 530 27.43 4.36 11.06
N GLY A 531 28.47 4.29 10.22
CA GLY A 531 29.28 5.46 9.87
C GLY A 531 30.10 6.04 11.03
N GLY A 532 30.28 5.30 12.13
CA GLY A 532 31.09 5.68 13.29
C GLY A 532 30.40 6.60 14.29
N GLN A 533 29.20 7.11 13.99
CA GLN A 533 28.46 7.99 14.88
C GLN A 533 26.95 7.82 14.75
N TYR A 534 26.24 7.83 15.88
CA TYR A 534 24.79 7.83 15.97
C TYR A 534 24.32 9.08 16.71
N PRO A 535 23.51 9.97 16.10
CA PRO A 535 23.08 11.20 16.74
C PRO A 535 22.11 10.91 17.89
N LEU A 536 22.29 11.61 19.01
CA LEU A 536 21.45 11.50 20.20
C LEU A 536 20.43 12.64 20.23
N PRO A 537 19.12 12.37 20.13
CA PRO A 537 18.10 13.40 20.24
C PRO A 537 18.12 14.11 21.60
N THR A 538 18.10 15.45 21.57
CA THR A 538 18.12 16.30 22.76
C THR A 538 16.78 16.31 23.52
N LYS A 539 15.67 16.01 22.84
CA LYS A 539 14.33 15.96 23.45
C LYS A 539 14.26 14.87 24.52
N LYS A 540 13.99 15.25 25.77
CA LYS A 540 13.91 14.36 26.95
C LYS A 540 12.91 13.22 26.80
N SER A 541 11.78 13.47 26.13
CA SER A 541 10.73 12.48 25.86
C SER A 541 11.09 11.41 24.82
N THR A 542 12.29 11.46 24.24
CA THR A 542 12.72 10.45 23.27
C THR A 542 13.10 9.16 23.96
N HIS A 543 12.43 8.06 23.59
CA HIS A 543 12.75 6.71 24.03
C HIS A 543 13.81 6.09 23.12
N PHE A 544 14.84 5.48 23.70
CA PHE A 544 15.86 4.74 22.95
C PHE A 544 15.60 3.24 23.07
N ARG A 545 15.64 2.53 21.95
CA ARG A 545 15.40 1.09 21.90
C ARG A 545 16.51 0.38 21.17
N LEU A 546 17.25 -0.44 21.90
CA LEU A 546 18.19 -1.39 21.33
C LEU A 546 17.38 -2.62 20.89
N ARG A 547 17.42 -2.93 19.60
CA ARG A 547 16.71 -4.07 19.00
C ARG A 547 17.73 -5.05 18.46
N ALA A 548 17.49 -6.34 18.68
CA ALA A 548 18.25 -7.44 18.11
C ALA A 548 17.29 -8.32 17.29
N PHE A 549 17.61 -8.52 16.01
CA PHE A 549 16.89 -9.40 15.10
C PHE A 549 17.71 -10.64 14.79
N THR A 550 17.04 -11.77 14.56
CA THR A 550 17.66 -13.01 14.06
C THR A 550 16.85 -13.54 12.89
N ALA A 551 17.49 -14.26 11.96
CA ALA A 551 16.81 -14.84 10.80
C ALA A 551 16.26 -16.25 11.06
N THR A 552 16.98 -17.09 11.82
CA THR A 552 16.60 -18.48 12.06
C THR A 552 16.86 -18.88 13.52
N PRO A 553 15.81 -19.10 14.33
CA PRO A 553 14.42 -18.69 14.07
C PRO A 553 14.29 -17.16 13.89
N GLN A 554 13.21 -16.71 13.25
CA GLN A 554 12.97 -15.27 13.10
C GLN A 554 12.50 -14.65 14.43
N THR A 555 13.39 -13.91 15.10
CA THR A 555 13.10 -13.35 16.42
C THR A 555 13.43 -11.87 16.53
N LEU A 556 12.81 -11.24 17.52
CA LEU A 556 13.04 -9.85 17.91
C LEU A 556 13.22 -9.84 19.43
N SER A 557 14.28 -9.21 19.88
CA SER A 557 14.44 -8.80 21.28
C SER A 557 14.69 -7.31 21.35
N THR A 558 13.99 -6.61 22.24
CA THR A 558 14.05 -5.16 22.40
C THR A 558 14.36 -4.82 23.85
N TRP A 559 15.28 -3.89 24.04
CA TRP A 559 15.63 -3.34 25.33
C TRP A 559 15.46 -1.81 25.30
N ASP A 560 14.60 -1.28 26.17
CA ASP A 560 14.46 0.16 26.36
C ASP A 560 15.70 0.70 27.10
N VAL A 561 16.50 1.49 26.40
CA VAL A 561 17.75 2.05 26.92
C VAL A 561 17.44 3.34 27.67
N GLN A 562 17.72 3.35 28.97
CA GLN A 562 17.63 4.56 29.78
C GLN A 562 18.65 5.61 29.33
N ARG A 563 18.25 6.89 29.28
CA ARG A 563 19.14 8.01 28.92
C ARG A 563 20.43 8.05 29.75
N ALA A 564 20.34 7.74 31.04
CA ALA A 564 21.49 7.69 31.95
C ALA A 564 22.54 6.65 31.52
N LYS A 565 22.12 5.51 30.95
CA LYS A 565 23.04 4.48 30.39
C LYS A 565 23.75 4.94 29.12
N LEU A 566 23.26 6.02 28.50
CA LEU A 566 23.88 6.69 27.36
C LEU A 566 24.61 7.97 27.78
N SER A 567 24.87 8.15 29.09
CA SER A 567 25.50 9.35 29.66
C SER A 567 24.79 10.67 29.31
N LEU A 568 23.48 10.60 29.01
CA LEU A 568 22.64 11.76 28.78
C LEU A 568 21.94 12.18 30.07
N LYS A 569 21.93 13.48 30.37
CA LYS A 569 21.15 14.04 31.49
C LYS A 569 19.64 13.85 31.23
N GLY A 570 18.91 13.46 32.29
CA GLY A 570 17.47 13.19 32.28
C GLY A 570 16.62 14.40 31.97
#